data_AF-A0AAU1I8W5-F1
#
_entry.id   AF-A0AAU1I8W5-F1
#
_cell.length_a   1.000
_cell.length_b   1.000
_cell.length_c   1.000
_cell.angle_alpha   90.00
_cell.angle_beta   90.00
_cell.angle_gamma   90.00
#
_symmetry.space_group_name_H-M   'P 1'
#
loop_
_entity.id
_entity.type
_entity.pdbx_description
1 polymer ?
#
loop_
_entity_poly.entity_id
_entity_poly.type
_entity_poly.pdbx_seq_one_letter_code
_entity_poly.pdbx_strand_id
1 'polypeptide(L)'
;MQEKKFSKTMLGDNVALYMSVQEVAALHIAKRLARYQSCVELCTAVGALAIQVARFIPRVTGVDIDPRRLECAKRNAETYGVEDRIEFIAGDVLDEELLNSITADIAILDPDWSTEVVEKSAHAIDIDKMQPSLRQMVLLTRKRVTSNIVMRIPRYFDIETLGEFGPHELESIFIDGRLRFKVAYFLPEIQSARETSIYLNGLGWIFH
;
A
#
# COMPACT_ATOMS: atom_id res chain seq x y z
N MET A 1 -16.53 -10.13 -19.29
CA MET A 1 -16.14 -10.78 -18.02
C MET A 1 -15.70 -9.67 -17.09
N GLN A 2 -16.30 -9.52 -15.92
CA GLN A 2 -15.85 -8.54 -14.93
C GLN A 2 -14.50 -9.02 -14.38
N GLU A 3 -13.46 -8.18 -14.45
CA GLU A 3 -12.13 -8.52 -13.90
C GLU A 3 -12.28 -8.86 -12.41
N LYS A 4 -12.00 -10.10 -12.00
CA LYS A 4 -12.11 -10.54 -10.60
C LYS A 4 -10.90 -9.99 -9.82
N LYS A 5 -11.13 -8.98 -8.99
CA LYS A 5 -10.09 -8.25 -8.25
C LYS A 5 -9.53 -8.98 -7.02
N PHE A 6 -10.38 -9.80 -6.39
CA PHE A 6 -10.09 -10.53 -5.15
C PHE A 6 -10.53 -11.98 -5.29
N SER A 7 -9.75 -12.90 -4.71
CA SER A 7 -10.02 -14.33 -4.71
C SER A 7 -11.23 -14.68 -3.84
N LYS A 8 -11.41 -13.97 -2.71
CA LYS A 8 -12.55 -14.06 -1.79
C LYS A 8 -13.39 -12.78 -1.81
N THR A 9 -14.58 -12.84 -1.23
CA THR A 9 -15.43 -11.65 -1.06
C THR A 9 -14.78 -10.69 -0.07
N MET A 10 -14.64 -9.43 -0.47
CA MET A 10 -14.16 -8.34 0.39
C MET A 10 -15.34 -7.46 0.80
N LEU A 11 -15.41 -7.15 2.09
CA LEU A 11 -16.32 -6.17 2.66
C LEU A 11 -15.70 -4.76 2.56
N GLY A 12 -16.53 -3.76 2.28
CA GLY A 12 -16.10 -2.38 2.16
C GLY A 12 -17.12 -1.51 1.46
N ASP A 13 -16.98 -0.19 1.60
CA ASP A 13 -17.72 0.73 0.75
C ASP A 13 -17.23 0.66 -0.71
N ASN A 14 -18.07 1.13 -1.64
CA ASN A 14 -17.78 1.05 -3.08
C ASN A 14 -16.48 1.78 -3.46
N VAL A 15 -16.12 2.86 -2.78
CA VAL A 15 -14.91 3.63 -3.06
C VAL A 15 -13.68 2.84 -2.59
N ALA A 16 -13.69 2.32 -1.37
CA ALA A 16 -12.60 1.53 -0.81
C ALA A 16 -12.35 0.27 -1.66
N LEU A 17 -13.41 -0.45 -2.04
CA LEU A 17 -13.30 -1.63 -2.89
C LEU A 17 -12.79 -1.29 -4.29
N TYR A 18 -13.20 -0.15 -4.86
CA TYR A 18 -12.72 0.32 -6.16
C TYR A 18 -11.23 0.73 -6.12
N MET A 19 -10.81 1.46 -5.10
CA MET A 19 -9.45 2.00 -4.94
C MET A 19 -8.42 1.00 -4.38
N SER A 20 -8.89 -0.10 -3.77
CA SER A 20 -8.01 -1.14 -3.23
C SER A 20 -7.02 -1.67 -4.29
N VAL A 21 -5.85 -2.14 -3.86
CA VAL A 21 -4.95 -2.85 -4.76
C VAL A 21 -5.61 -4.15 -5.24
N GLN A 22 -5.35 -4.58 -6.47
CA GLN A 22 -5.80 -5.92 -6.91
C GLN A 22 -4.96 -6.98 -6.21
N GLU A 23 -5.57 -8.07 -5.79
CA GLU A 23 -4.92 -9.05 -4.90
C GLU A 23 -3.63 -9.63 -5.53
N VAL A 24 -3.55 -9.74 -6.87
CA VAL A 24 -2.38 -10.32 -7.57
C VAL A 24 -1.17 -9.41 -7.46
N ALA A 25 -1.39 -8.09 -7.51
CA ALA A 25 -0.33 -7.11 -7.31
C ALA A 25 0.01 -6.95 -5.83
N ALA A 26 -0.98 -7.05 -4.94
CA ALA A 26 -0.74 -7.09 -3.50
C ALA A 26 0.14 -8.29 -3.09
N LEU A 27 -0.08 -9.46 -3.70
CA LEU A 27 0.77 -10.64 -3.52
C LEU A 27 2.19 -10.45 -4.03
N HIS A 28 2.37 -9.78 -5.18
CA HIS A 28 3.69 -9.45 -5.70
C HIS A 28 4.48 -8.59 -4.71
N ILE A 29 3.87 -7.49 -4.24
CA ILE A 29 4.45 -6.61 -3.23
C ILE A 29 4.76 -7.41 -1.95
N ALA A 30 3.79 -8.15 -1.42
CA ALA A 30 3.95 -8.94 -0.20
C ALA A 30 5.10 -9.95 -0.26
N LYS A 31 5.23 -10.70 -1.37
CA LYS A 31 6.35 -11.64 -1.57
C LYS A 31 7.71 -10.95 -1.54
N ARG A 32 7.80 -9.76 -2.13
CA ARG A 32 9.04 -8.98 -2.17
C ARG A 32 9.45 -8.51 -0.76
N LEU A 33 8.48 -8.31 0.14
CA LEU A 33 8.73 -7.88 1.52
C LEU A 33 8.86 -9.04 2.51
N ALA A 34 8.80 -10.30 2.07
CA ALA A 34 8.74 -11.50 2.93
C ALA A 34 9.96 -11.70 3.86
N ARG A 35 11.06 -10.97 3.64
CA ARG A 35 12.25 -11.02 4.52
C ARG A 35 12.09 -10.23 5.82
N TYR A 36 11.13 -9.32 5.90
CA TYR A 36 10.88 -8.48 7.07
C TYR A 36 10.02 -9.21 8.11
N GLN A 37 10.15 -8.86 9.39
CA GLN A 37 9.42 -9.50 10.50
C GLN A 37 8.21 -8.69 10.96
N SER A 38 8.21 -7.37 10.74
CA SER A 38 7.05 -6.52 10.96
C SER A 38 6.84 -5.46 9.86
N CYS A 39 5.59 -5.19 9.52
CA CYS A 39 5.20 -4.20 8.53
C CYS A 39 4.07 -3.31 9.05
N VAL A 40 4.12 -2.00 8.79
CA VAL A 40 2.96 -1.12 8.94
C VAL A 40 2.46 -0.69 7.56
N GLU A 41 1.15 -0.76 7.32
CA GLU A 41 0.49 -0.11 6.19
C GLU A 41 -0.25 1.13 6.68
N LEU A 42 0.15 2.30 6.20
CA LEU A 42 -0.52 3.57 6.47
C LEU A 42 -1.53 3.86 5.36
N CYS A 43 -2.77 4.16 5.76
CA CYS A 43 -3.95 4.27 4.89
C CYS A 43 -4.45 2.91 4.33
N THR A 44 -4.58 1.90 5.21
CA THR A 44 -4.91 0.50 4.83
C THR A 44 -6.33 0.30 4.30
N ALA A 45 -7.25 1.25 4.54
CA ALA A 45 -8.66 1.18 4.21
C ALA A 45 -9.30 -0.16 4.66
N VAL A 46 -9.71 -0.99 3.69
CA VAL A 46 -10.37 -2.30 3.93
C VAL A 46 -9.38 -3.46 4.01
N GLY A 47 -8.09 -3.18 4.11
CA GLY A 47 -7.03 -4.16 4.38
C GLY A 47 -6.54 -4.95 3.16
N ALA A 48 -6.88 -4.55 1.94
CA ALA A 48 -6.59 -5.36 0.73
C ALA A 48 -5.11 -5.71 0.55
N LEU A 49 -4.19 -4.80 0.89
CA LEU A 49 -2.75 -5.04 0.84
C LEU A 49 -2.24 -5.69 2.14
N ALA A 50 -2.56 -5.12 3.31
CA ALA A 50 -2.19 -5.68 4.62
C ALA A 50 -2.50 -7.19 4.73
N ILE A 51 -3.66 -7.62 4.25
CA ILE A 51 -4.07 -9.03 4.25
C ILE A 51 -3.10 -9.89 3.44
N GLN A 52 -2.67 -9.46 2.26
CA GLN A 52 -1.71 -10.22 1.47
C GLN A 52 -0.30 -10.15 2.08
N VAL A 53 0.08 -9.02 2.68
CA VAL A 53 1.34 -8.88 3.41
C VAL A 53 1.42 -9.85 4.59
N ALA A 54 0.34 -9.99 5.37
CA ALA A 54 0.26 -10.89 6.52
C ALA A 54 0.38 -12.38 6.18
N ARG A 55 0.23 -12.76 4.90
CA ARG A 55 0.51 -14.12 4.44
C ARG A 55 2.01 -14.44 4.47
N PHE A 56 2.87 -13.44 4.37
CA PHE A 56 4.32 -13.58 4.29
C PHE A 56 5.07 -12.94 5.46
N ILE A 57 4.53 -11.90 6.08
CA ILE A 57 5.13 -11.19 7.21
C ILE A 57 4.39 -11.57 8.51
N PRO A 58 5.09 -11.94 9.60
CA PRO A 58 4.46 -12.40 10.84
C PRO A 58 3.62 -11.36 11.59
N ARG A 59 4.03 -10.09 11.57
CA ARG A 59 3.35 -9.00 12.29
C ARG A 59 3.04 -7.85 11.35
N VAL A 60 1.76 -7.54 11.19
CA VAL A 60 1.31 -6.44 10.34
C VAL A 60 0.45 -5.49 11.16
N THR A 61 0.63 -4.20 10.97
CA THR A 61 -0.24 -3.15 11.51
C THR A 61 -0.88 -2.41 10.36
N GLY A 62 -2.21 -2.33 10.31
CA GLY A 62 -2.94 -1.50 9.35
C GLY A 62 -3.51 -0.26 10.03
N VAL A 63 -3.14 0.93 9.57
CA VAL A 63 -3.65 2.20 10.10
C VAL A 63 -4.57 2.85 9.09
N ASP A 64 -5.75 3.29 9.52
CA ASP A 64 -6.64 4.12 8.70
C ASP A 64 -7.43 5.09 9.57
N ILE A 65 -7.80 6.24 9.01
CA ILE A 65 -8.58 7.26 9.72
C ILE A 65 -10.07 6.87 9.82
N ASP A 66 -10.59 6.04 8.92
CA ASP A 66 -12.00 5.62 8.94
C ASP A 66 -12.16 4.29 9.72
N PRO A 67 -12.68 4.33 10.97
CA PRO A 67 -12.86 3.12 11.77
C PRO A 67 -13.86 2.13 11.15
N ARG A 68 -14.77 2.59 10.28
CA ARG A 68 -15.75 1.70 9.60
C ARG A 68 -15.06 0.84 8.53
N ARG A 69 -14.05 1.40 7.86
CA ARG A 69 -13.24 0.63 6.90
C ARG A 69 -12.36 -0.39 7.62
N LEU A 70 -11.80 -0.03 8.77
CA LEU A 70 -11.05 -0.96 9.62
C LEU A 70 -11.90 -2.10 10.15
N GLU A 71 -13.17 -1.83 10.48
CA GLU A 71 -14.11 -2.88 10.87
C GLU A 71 -14.40 -3.86 9.73
N CYS A 72 -14.42 -3.39 8.48
CA CYS A 72 -14.43 -4.27 7.31
C CYS A 72 -13.09 -5.01 7.15
N ALA A 73 -11.96 -4.32 7.36
CA ALA A 73 -10.62 -4.90 7.25
C ALA A 73 -10.40 -6.07 8.21
N LYS A 74 -10.89 -5.97 9.45
CA LYS A 74 -10.86 -7.05 10.44
C LYS A 74 -11.60 -8.31 9.94
N ARG A 75 -12.84 -8.15 9.49
CA ARG A 75 -13.64 -9.26 8.91
C ARG A 75 -13.04 -9.82 7.62
N ASN A 76 -12.41 -8.96 6.82
CA ASN A 76 -11.68 -9.39 5.64
C ASN A 76 -10.45 -10.23 6.04
N ALA A 77 -9.70 -9.83 7.06
CA ALA A 77 -8.58 -10.60 7.58
C ALA A 77 -9.02 -11.99 8.08
N GLU A 78 -10.13 -12.08 8.81
CA GLU A 78 -10.76 -13.35 9.22
C GLU A 78 -11.13 -14.21 7.99
N THR A 79 -11.75 -13.60 6.97
CA THR A 79 -12.11 -14.28 5.73
C THR A 79 -10.89 -14.87 5.02
N TYR A 80 -9.73 -14.22 5.13
CA TYR A 80 -8.46 -14.68 4.57
C TYR A 80 -7.64 -15.57 5.51
N GLY A 81 -8.03 -15.71 6.78
CA GLY A 81 -7.34 -16.53 7.79
C GLY A 81 -6.01 -15.96 8.25
N VAL A 82 -5.91 -14.63 8.36
CA VAL A 82 -4.70 -13.90 8.75
C VAL A 82 -4.93 -12.92 9.90
N GLU A 83 -6.10 -12.96 10.53
CA GLU A 83 -6.53 -12.09 11.64
C GLU A 83 -5.53 -12.07 12.80
N ASP A 84 -4.92 -13.21 13.13
CA ASP A 84 -3.94 -13.32 14.23
C ASP A 84 -2.60 -12.62 13.95
N ARG A 85 -2.40 -12.15 12.71
CA ARG A 85 -1.16 -11.50 12.25
C ARG A 85 -1.33 -10.01 12.01
N ILE A 86 -2.55 -9.48 12.07
CA ILE A 86 -2.84 -8.09 11.71
C ILE A 86 -3.51 -7.37 12.87
N GLU A 87 -2.89 -6.30 13.33
CA GLU A 87 -3.50 -5.33 14.22
C GLU A 87 -3.99 -4.12 13.42
N PHE A 88 -5.24 -3.69 13.64
CA PHE A 88 -5.80 -2.52 12.97
C PHE A 88 -6.01 -1.37 13.95
N ILE A 89 -5.43 -0.21 13.64
CA ILE A 89 -5.45 0.99 14.49
C ILE A 89 -6.19 2.11 13.76
N ALA A 90 -7.23 2.65 14.41
CA ALA A 90 -7.93 3.83 13.91
C ALA A 90 -7.16 5.11 14.32
N GLY A 91 -6.79 5.95 13.36
CA GLY A 91 -6.15 7.21 13.67
C GLY A 91 -5.59 7.95 12.45
N ASP A 92 -5.13 9.17 12.69
CA ASP A 92 -4.48 9.99 11.68
C ASP A 92 -3.02 9.56 11.51
N VAL A 93 -2.62 9.23 10.30
CA VAL A 93 -1.23 8.84 9.97
C VAL A 93 -0.25 10.01 9.99
N LEU A 94 -0.76 11.24 10.12
CA LEU A 94 0.04 12.45 10.37
C LEU A 94 0.22 12.76 11.87
N ASP A 95 -0.42 12.00 12.76
CA ASP A 95 -0.22 12.11 14.20
C ASP A 95 1.12 11.47 14.60
N GLU A 96 2.05 12.29 15.09
CA GLU A 96 3.37 11.85 15.52
C GLU A 96 3.34 10.91 16.73
N GLU A 97 2.41 11.07 17.66
CA GLU A 97 2.30 10.20 18.84
C GLU A 97 1.82 8.81 18.44
N LEU A 98 0.83 8.76 17.54
CA LEU A 98 0.36 7.51 16.96
C LEU A 98 1.49 6.78 16.24
N LEU A 99 2.21 7.46 15.34
CA LEU A 99 3.34 6.85 14.63
C LEU A 99 4.45 6.39 15.58
N ASN A 100 4.74 7.16 16.63
CA ASN A 100 5.74 6.80 17.63
C ASN A 100 5.35 5.57 18.47
N SER A 101 4.07 5.19 18.52
CA SER A 101 3.60 3.97 19.17
C SER A 101 3.79 2.70 18.33
N ILE A 102 4.06 2.85 17.03
CA ILE A 102 4.17 1.73 16.08
C ILE A 102 5.63 1.28 15.96
N THR A 103 5.85 -0.03 16.03
CA THR A 103 7.16 -0.66 15.76
C THR A 103 7.07 -1.57 14.53
N ALA A 104 7.72 -1.18 13.44
CA ALA A 104 7.73 -1.96 12.20
C ALA A 104 9.10 -1.90 11.50
N ASP A 105 9.55 -3.01 10.92
CA ASP A 105 10.80 -3.03 10.16
C ASP A 105 10.65 -2.27 8.82
N ILE A 106 9.44 -2.30 8.24
CA ILE A 106 9.10 -1.70 6.96
C ILE A 106 7.74 -1.01 7.01
N ALA A 107 7.59 0.09 6.27
CA ALA A 107 6.33 0.80 6.12
C ALA A 107 5.88 0.83 4.66
N ILE A 108 4.59 0.61 4.44
CA ILE A 108 3.91 0.83 3.17
C ILE A 108 3.06 2.10 3.31
N LEU A 109 3.26 3.04 2.40
CA LEU A 109 2.49 4.28 2.30
C LEU A 109 1.56 4.18 1.09
N ASP A 110 0.26 4.23 1.35
CA ASP A 110 -0.77 4.14 0.31
C ASP A 110 -1.90 5.17 0.50
N PRO A 111 -1.58 6.48 0.50
CA PRO A 111 -2.58 7.53 0.67
C PRO A 111 -3.60 7.57 -0.47
N ASP A 112 -4.69 8.31 -0.26
CA ASP A 112 -5.64 8.57 -1.33
C ASP A 112 -4.97 9.38 -2.44
N TRP A 113 -5.17 8.91 -3.67
CA TRP A 113 -4.62 9.52 -4.88
C TRP A 113 -5.46 10.71 -5.37
N SER A 114 -6.63 10.98 -4.77
CA SER A 114 -7.43 12.16 -5.12
C SER A 114 -6.72 13.44 -4.67
N THR A 115 -6.71 14.45 -5.54
CA THR A 115 -6.35 15.81 -5.16
C THR A 115 -7.52 16.48 -4.41
N GLU A 116 -7.24 17.47 -3.57
CA GLU A 116 -8.25 18.25 -2.83
C GLU A 116 -9.33 18.93 -3.72
N VAL A 117 -9.13 18.98 -5.04
CA VAL A 117 -9.95 19.79 -5.96
C VAL A 117 -10.43 18.97 -7.16
N VAL A 118 -11.72 18.62 -7.11
CA VAL A 118 -12.68 18.49 -8.23
C VAL A 118 -12.16 17.78 -9.49
N GLU A 119 -12.04 16.46 -9.42
CA GLU A 119 -12.59 15.48 -10.37
C GLU A 119 -12.07 14.10 -9.99
N LYS A 120 -12.96 13.14 -9.69
CA LYS A 120 -12.59 11.73 -9.38
C LYS A 120 -11.86 11.01 -10.53
N SER A 121 -11.63 11.69 -11.65
CA SER A 121 -10.90 11.26 -12.84
C SER A 121 -9.42 11.67 -12.86
N ALA A 122 -8.99 12.64 -12.05
CA ALA A 122 -7.60 13.09 -11.99
C ALA A 122 -6.88 12.49 -10.78
N HIS A 123 -5.91 11.62 -11.01
CA HIS A 123 -5.01 11.17 -9.96
C HIS A 123 -3.96 12.24 -9.67
N ALA A 124 -3.51 12.34 -8.42
CA ALA A 124 -2.39 13.19 -8.02
C ALA A 124 -1.18 12.94 -8.92
N ILE A 125 -0.59 14.04 -9.39
CA ILE A 125 0.56 14.03 -10.29
C ILE A 125 1.89 14.20 -9.56
N ASP A 126 1.87 14.59 -8.29
CA ASP A 126 3.07 14.81 -7.48
C ASP A 126 2.84 14.44 -6.00
N ILE A 127 3.95 14.35 -5.26
CA ILE A 127 4.04 13.90 -3.85
C ILE A 127 3.29 14.79 -2.85
N ASP A 128 2.98 16.02 -3.23
CA ASP A 128 2.37 17.01 -2.33
C ASP A 128 0.85 17.07 -2.46
N LYS A 129 0.29 16.53 -3.56
CA LYS A 129 -1.15 16.60 -3.88
C LYS A 129 -1.99 15.38 -3.47
N MET A 130 -1.37 14.35 -2.88
CA MET A 130 -2.10 13.21 -2.31
C MET A 130 -2.72 13.57 -0.96
N GLN A 131 -3.72 12.80 -0.53
CA GLN A 131 -4.37 12.99 0.75
C GLN A 131 -4.30 11.73 1.64
N PRO A 132 -3.54 11.76 2.75
CA PRO A 132 -2.66 12.86 3.19
C PRO A 132 -1.42 13.04 2.30
N SER A 133 -0.71 14.16 2.46
CA SER A 133 0.51 14.47 1.70
C SER A 133 1.53 13.34 1.82
N LEU A 134 1.89 12.73 0.69
CA LEU A 134 2.86 11.64 0.67
C LEU A 134 4.22 12.12 1.20
N ARG A 135 4.64 13.34 0.87
CA ARG A 135 5.88 13.94 1.41
C ARG A 135 5.87 13.95 2.94
N GLN A 136 4.79 14.43 3.56
CA GLN A 136 4.68 14.47 5.02
C GLN A 136 4.71 13.06 5.63
N MET A 137 3.98 12.12 5.03
CA MET A 137 4.01 10.72 5.47
C MET A 137 5.43 10.14 5.45
N VAL A 138 6.22 10.39 4.40
CA VAL A 138 7.61 9.92 4.32
C VAL A 138 8.46 10.48 5.45
N LEU A 139 8.41 11.80 5.66
CA LEU A 139 9.22 12.47 6.68
C LEU A 139 8.88 11.97 8.09
N LEU A 140 7.58 11.84 8.41
CA LEU A 140 7.14 11.37 9.72
C LEU A 140 7.44 9.88 9.92
N THR A 141 7.22 9.04 8.90
CA THR A 141 7.52 7.60 8.97
C THR A 141 9.01 7.36 9.20
N ARG A 142 9.90 8.08 8.50
CA ARG A 142 11.36 8.00 8.72
C ARG A 142 11.76 8.44 10.13
N LYS A 143 11.11 9.48 10.64
CA LYS A 143 11.39 10.03 11.97
C LYS A 143 10.93 9.10 13.10
N ARG A 144 9.79 8.44 12.93
CA ARG A 144 9.07 7.77 14.03
C ARG A 144 9.03 6.25 13.95
N VAL A 145 9.12 5.67 12.75
CA VAL A 145 8.90 4.23 12.54
C VAL A 145 10.12 3.56 11.90
N THR A 146 10.41 3.88 10.64
CA THR A 146 11.46 3.20 9.85
C THR A 146 11.85 3.99 8.61
N SER A 147 13.09 3.81 8.16
CA SER A 147 13.57 4.33 6.88
C SER A 147 13.31 3.39 5.69
N ASN A 148 12.89 2.14 5.94
CA ASN A 148 12.54 1.18 4.90
C ASN A 148 11.11 1.46 4.45
N ILE A 149 10.94 2.09 3.29
CA ILE A 149 9.62 2.58 2.85
C ILE A 149 9.27 2.04 1.47
N VAL A 150 8.01 1.65 1.33
CA VAL A 150 7.37 1.28 0.06
C VAL A 150 6.23 2.24 -0.19
N MET A 151 6.10 2.78 -1.39
CA MET A 151 5.04 3.74 -1.73
C MET A 151 4.24 3.23 -2.91
N ARG A 152 2.91 3.23 -2.80
CA ARG A 152 2.02 2.97 -3.94
C ARG A 152 1.67 4.30 -4.59
N ILE A 153 2.09 4.49 -5.84
CA ILE A 153 1.91 5.76 -6.54
C ILE A 153 1.04 5.61 -7.81
N PRO A 154 0.28 6.64 -8.19
CA PRO A 154 -0.48 6.68 -9.43
C PRO A 154 0.34 6.37 -10.69
N ARG A 155 -0.37 6.00 -11.76
CA ARG A 155 0.23 5.70 -13.08
C ARG A 155 1.00 6.89 -13.67
N TYR A 156 0.39 8.07 -13.57
CA TYR A 156 0.88 9.32 -14.15
C TYR A 156 1.35 10.20 -12.99
N PHE A 157 2.52 9.86 -12.46
CA PHE A 157 3.15 10.51 -11.32
C PHE A 157 4.50 11.07 -11.74
N ASP A 158 4.83 12.28 -11.30
CA ASP A 158 6.14 12.88 -11.47
C ASP A 158 7.13 12.19 -10.54
N ILE A 159 7.81 11.19 -11.09
CA ILE A 159 8.77 10.37 -10.38
C ILE A 159 10.10 11.08 -10.12
N GLU A 160 10.38 12.22 -10.76
CA GLU A 160 11.63 12.95 -10.52
C GLU A 160 11.70 13.44 -9.08
N THR A 161 10.56 13.86 -8.54
CA THR A 161 10.42 14.31 -7.14
C THR A 161 10.77 13.22 -6.13
N LEU A 162 10.63 11.92 -6.47
CA LEU A 162 10.97 10.81 -5.57
C LEU A 162 12.48 10.75 -5.25
N GLY A 163 13.32 11.30 -6.12
CA GLY A 163 14.77 11.36 -5.92
C GLY A 163 15.17 12.15 -4.67
N GLU A 164 14.33 13.07 -4.19
CA GLU A 164 14.57 13.84 -2.96
C GLU A 164 14.64 12.96 -1.71
N PHE A 165 14.02 11.76 -1.76
CA PHE A 165 14.03 10.81 -0.67
C PHE A 165 15.20 9.84 -0.73
N GLY A 166 16.03 9.88 -1.78
CA GLY A 166 17.22 9.04 -1.95
C GLY A 166 17.08 7.98 -3.05
N PRO A 167 18.08 7.07 -3.16
CA PRO A 167 18.06 5.99 -4.13
C PRO A 167 16.82 5.10 -3.97
N HIS A 168 16.17 4.77 -5.08
CA HIS A 168 14.94 4.00 -5.07
C HIS A 168 14.80 3.11 -6.29
N GLU A 169 14.04 2.04 -6.14
CA GLU A 169 13.59 1.23 -7.27
C GLU A 169 12.13 1.51 -7.54
N LEU A 170 11.80 1.63 -8.82
CA LEU A 170 10.44 1.85 -9.28
C LEU A 170 9.96 0.63 -10.07
N GLU A 171 8.89 0.00 -9.60
CA GLU A 171 8.19 -1.04 -10.35
C GLU A 171 6.93 -0.48 -11.00
N SER A 172 6.86 -0.51 -12.33
CA SER A 172 5.63 -0.27 -13.08
C SER A 172 4.81 -1.55 -13.15
N ILE A 173 3.62 -1.56 -12.51
CA ILE A 173 2.79 -2.76 -12.37
C ILE A 173 1.73 -2.82 -13.48
N PHE A 174 1.86 -3.81 -14.35
CA PHE A 174 0.91 -4.12 -15.40
C PHE A 174 0.05 -5.32 -14.99
N ILE A 175 -1.28 -5.19 -15.13
CA ILE A 175 -2.21 -6.31 -14.95
C ILE A 175 -3.03 -6.45 -16.23
N ASP A 176 -2.97 -7.63 -16.84
CA ASP A 176 -3.63 -7.95 -18.11
C ASP A 176 -3.24 -6.96 -19.22
N GLY A 177 -1.94 -6.65 -19.29
CA GLY A 177 -1.34 -5.75 -20.28
C GLY A 177 -1.58 -4.25 -20.03
N ARG A 178 -2.29 -3.86 -18.98
CA ARG A 178 -2.57 -2.45 -18.65
C ARG A 178 -1.76 -2.00 -17.46
N LEU A 179 -1.04 -0.87 -17.58
CA LEU A 179 -0.40 -0.21 -16.44
C LEU A 179 -1.49 0.16 -15.42
N ARG A 180 -1.35 -0.30 -14.18
CA ARG A 180 -2.33 -0.05 -13.11
C ARG A 180 -1.85 1.01 -12.15
N PHE A 181 -0.60 0.95 -11.73
CA PHE A 181 0.07 1.87 -10.82
C PHE A 181 1.57 1.59 -10.82
N LYS A 182 2.34 2.36 -10.05
CA LYS A 182 3.75 2.06 -9.79
C LYS A 182 3.99 1.87 -8.29
N VAL A 183 5.07 1.19 -7.95
CA VAL A 183 5.53 0.99 -6.56
C VAL A 183 6.95 1.48 -6.46
N ALA A 184 7.21 2.42 -5.55
CA ALA A 184 8.57 2.89 -5.25
C ALA A 184 9.09 2.23 -3.98
N TYR A 185 10.29 1.68 -4.03
CA TYR A 185 10.97 1.01 -2.92
C TYR A 185 12.20 1.81 -2.51
N PHE A 186 12.25 2.20 -1.24
CA PHE A 186 13.38 2.87 -0.59
C PHE A 186 13.93 1.92 0.47
N LEU A 187 14.78 0.99 0.03
CA LEU A 187 15.29 -0.13 0.83
C LEU A 187 16.83 -0.08 0.85
N PRO A 188 17.49 -0.57 1.91
CA PRO A 188 18.93 -0.36 2.13
C PRO A 188 19.82 -1.01 1.07
N GLU A 189 19.35 -2.04 0.38
CA GLU A 189 20.08 -2.67 -0.73
C GLU A 189 20.04 -1.88 -2.05
N ILE A 190 19.18 -0.86 -2.13
CA ILE A 190 19.01 -0.05 -3.34
C ILE A 190 20.02 1.09 -3.29
N GLN A 191 21.04 1.02 -4.14
CA GLN A 191 22.16 1.98 -4.18
C GLN A 191 22.03 3.00 -5.31
N SER A 192 21.17 2.76 -6.29
CA SER A 192 20.92 3.65 -7.42
C SER A 192 19.49 3.54 -7.92
N ALA A 193 19.02 4.60 -8.57
CA ALA A 193 17.70 4.62 -9.18
C ALA A 193 17.60 3.56 -10.30
N ARG A 194 16.56 2.73 -10.26
CA ARG A 194 16.27 1.76 -11.33
C ARG A 194 14.77 1.61 -11.53
N GLU A 195 14.34 1.38 -12.76
CA GLU A 195 12.94 1.11 -13.11
C GLU A 195 12.79 -0.29 -13.70
N THR A 196 11.73 -1.00 -13.32
CA THR A 196 11.40 -2.35 -13.81
C THR A 196 9.92 -2.42 -14.12
N SER A 197 9.54 -3.21 -15.13
CA SER A 197 8.14 -3.48 -15.46
C SER A 197 7.75 -4.88 -14.98
N ILE A 198 6.67 -4.98 -14.21
CA ILE A 198 6.12 -6.23 -13.69
C ILE A 198 4.81 -6.53 -14.40
N TYR A 199 4.73 -7.70 -15.03
CA TYR A 199 3.54 -8.14 -15.76
C TYR A 199 2.83 -9.26 -15.00
N LEU A 200 1.61 -8.98 -14.57
CA LEU A 200 0.77 -9.88 -13.79
C LEU A 200 -0.49 -10.26 -14.57
N ASN A 201 -0.99 -11.47 -14.31
CA ASN A 201 -2.22 -11.98 -14.91
C ASN A 201 -3.34 -11.98 -13.86
N GLY A 202 -4.46 -11.30 -14.13
CA GLY A 202 -5.60 -11.19 -13.23
C GLY A 202 -6.30 -12.53 -12.96
N LEU A 203 -6.07 -13.55 -13.79
CA LEU A 203 -6.63 -14.89 -13.65
C LEU A 203 -5.74 -15.86 -12.84
N GLY A 204 -4.60 -15.40 -12.32
CA GLY A 204 -3.57 -16.24 -11.68
C GLY A 204 -3.93 -16.92 -10.34
N TRP A 205 -5.21 -16.93 -9.94
CA TRP A 205 -5.70 -17.53 -8.69
C TRP A 205 -5.90 -19.05 -8.75
N ILE A 206 -5.68 -19.67 -9.92
CA ILE A 206 -5.77 -21.12 -10.08
C ILE A 206 -4.42 -21.72 -9.71
N PHE A 207 -4.12 -21.80 -8.42
CA PHE A 207 -3.16 -22.77 -7.94
C PHE A 207 -3.87 -24.13 -7.90
N HIS A 208 -3.32 -25.13 -8.60
CA HIS A 208 -3.71 -26.53 -8.49
C HIS A 208 -3.31 -27.09 -7.12
#